data_AF-A0A8X7CB02-F1
#
_entry.id   AF-A0A8X7CB02-F1
#
_cell.length_a   1.000
_cell.length_b   1.000
_cell.length_c   1.000
_cell.angle_alpha   90.00
_cell.angle_beta   90.00
_cell.angle_gamma   90.00
#
_symmetry.space_group_name_H-M   'P 1'
#
loop_
_entity.id
_entity.type
_entity.pdbx_description
1 polymer ?
#
loop_
_entity_poly.entity_id
_entity_poly.type
_entity_poly.pdbx_seq_one_letter_code
_entity_poly.pdbx_strand_id
1 'polypeptide(L)'
;MSDSVVPARSCKFLTVQARDAQDDTDFLVEGNKVICMNQGIAVPSMITSLRKGKASIWVTNCENQVRCIPKGMCIANAEPARSECLNALTEVPF
;
A
#
# COMPACT_ATOMS: atom_id res chain seq x y z
N MET A 1 20.09 -0.39 -5.75
CA MET A 1 18.70 -0.84 -5.93
C MET A 1 18.05 0.06 -6.94
N SER A 2 17.65 -0.51 -8.06
CA SER A 2 17.02 0.11 -9.23
C SER A 2 15.54 0.40 -9.02
N ASP A 3 14.92 1.07 -9.99
CA ASP A 3 13.46 1.25 -10.06
C ASP A 3 12.72 -0.09 -10.01
N SER A 4 11.49 -0.05 -9.49
CA SER A 4 10.64 -1.24 -9.39
C SER A 4 9.72 -1.35 -10.59
N VAL A 5 9.84 -2.45 -11.33
CA VAL A 5 8.98 -2.73 -12.48
C VAL A 5 7.76 -3.55 -12.05
N VAL A 6 6.57 -3.10 -12.45
CA VAL A 6 5.29 -3.79 -12.27
C VAL A 6 4.70 -4.09 -13.66
N PRO A 7 4.59 -5.37 -14.05
CA PRO A 7 4.04 -5.76 -15.35
C PRO A 7 2.62 -5.21 -15.59
N ALA A 8 2.23 -5.09 -16.86
CA ALA A 8 0.86 -4.71 -17.23
C ALA A 8 -0.17 -5.62 -16.58
N ARG A 9 -1.30 -5.06 -16.13
CA ARG A 9 -2.43 -5.81 -15.54
C ARG A 9 -2.01 -6.83 -14.48
N SER A 10 -1.11 -6.45 -13.58
CA SER A 10 -0.54 -7.36 -12.59
C SER A 10 -0.47 -6.74 -11.20
N CYS A 11 -0.26 -7.61 -10.21
CA CYS A 11 -0.02 -7.23 -8.82
C CYS A 11 1.33 -7.79 -8.38
N LYS A 12 2.10 -7.01 -7.61
CA LYS A 12 3.45 -7.38 -7.15
C LYS A 12 3.71 -6.85 -5.75
N PHE A 13 4.39 -7.66 -4.94
CA PHE A 13 4.95 -7.20 -3.67
C PHE A 13 6.17 -6.31 -3.88
N LEU A 14 6.16 -5.13 -3.26
CA LEU A 14 7.31 -4.25 -3.17
C LEU A 14 7.71 -4.06 -1.71
N THR A 15 9.02 -4.12 -1.45
CA THR A 15 9.58 -3.70 -0.16
C THR A 15 9.66 -2.17 -0.16
N VAL A 16 8.98 -1.56 0.80
CA VAL A 16 9.00 -0.13 1.06
C VAL A 16 9.75 0.18 2.35
N GLN A 17 10.20 1.42 2.48
CA GLN A 17 10.87 1.92 3.67
C GLN A 17 10.04 3.04 4.28
N ALA A 18 9.75 2.94 5.57
CA ALA A 18 9.16 4.03 6.35
C ALA A 18 10.25 4.61 7.25
N ARG A 19 10.63 5.87 7.01
CA ARG A 19 11.81 6.48 7.67
C ARG A 19 11.58 6.84 9.14
N ASP A 20 10.32 7.11 9.51
CA ASP A 20 9.96 7.67 10.81
C ASP A 20 8.99 6.79 11.60
N ALA A 21 8.74 5.56 11.13
CA ALA A 21 7.79 4.66 11.74
C ALA A 21 8.46 3.77 12.80
N GLN A 22 7.74 3.52 13.90
CA GLN A 22 8.18 2.64 14.97
C GLN A 22 8.21 1.19 14.48
N ASP A 23 9.32 0.49 14.76
CA ASP A 23 9.47 -0.92 14.45
C ASP A 23 8.48 -1.79 15.27
N ASP A 24 8.13 -2.96 14.72
CA ASP A 24 7.25 -3.96 15.32
C ASP A 24 5.81 -3.46 15.61
N THR A 25 5.36 -2.48 14.83
CA THR A 25 3.98 -1.96 14.84
C THR A 25 3.27 -2.31 13.53
N ASP A 26 1.98 -2.60 13.62
CA ASP A 26 1.12 -2.78 12.45
C ASP A 26 0.63 -1.41 11.94
N PHE A 27 0.62 -1.24 10.64
CA PHE A 27 0.22 -0.01 9.96
C PHE A 27 -0.90 -0.29 8.97
N LEU A 28 -1.91 0.57 8.96
CA LEU A 28 -2.82 0.71 7.83
C LEU A 28 -2.08 1.48 6.73
N VAL A 29 -1.94 0.85 5.57
CA VAL A 29 -1.35 1.45 4.37
C VAL A 29 -2.46 1.83 3.42
N GLU A 30 -2.45 3.08 2.97
CA GLU A 30 -3.36 3.58 1.93
C GLU A 30 -2.57 4.08 0.72
N GLY A 31 -2.96 3.62 -0.47
CA GLY A 31 -2.35 4.05 -1.71
C GLY A 31 -2.58 5.53 -2.02
N ASN A 32 -1.57 6.15 -2.65
CA ASN A 32 -1.70 7.52 -3.12
C ASN A 32 -2.70 7.58 -4.29
N LYS A 33 -3.87 8.19 -4.02
CA LYS A 33 -4.99 8.29 -4.97
C LYS A 33 -4.63 9.07 -6.23
N VAL A 34 -3.78 10.09 -6.13
CA VAL A 34 -3.31 10.88 -7.29
C VAL A 34 -2.45 10.03 -8.22
N ILE A 35 -1.56 9.19 -7.65
CA ILE A 35 -0.76 8.25 -8.43
C ILE A 35 -1.65 7.20 -9.10
N CYS A 36 -2.65 6.69 -8.38
CA CYS A 36 -3.62 5.75 -8.95
C CYS A 36 -4.36 6.36 -10.14
N MET A 37 -4.89 7.58 -10.02
CA MET A 37 -5.65 8.23 -11.09
C MET A 37 -4.80 8.61 -12.29
N ASN A 38 -3.56 9.08 -12.07
CA ASN A 38 -2.73 9.61 -13.15
C ASN A 38 -1.85 8.56 -13.83
N GLN A 39 -1.48 7.48 -13.12
CA GLN A 39 -0.50 6.50 -13.60
C GLN A 39 -1.03 5.07 -13.61
N GLY A 40 -2.23 4.83 -13.09
CA GLY A 40 -2.81 3.49 -12.97
C GLY A 40 -2.02 2.57 -12.02
N ILE A 41 -1.27 3.15 -11.08
CA ILE A 41 -0.58 2.41 -10.02
C ILE A 41 -1.39 2.51 -8.73
N ALA A 42 -1.96 1.39 -8.31
CA ALA A 42 -2.78 1.30 -7.10
C ALA A 42 -2.05 0.51 -6.00
N VAL A 43 -2.14 0.99 -4.77
CA VAL A 43 -1.81 0.19 -3.58
C VAL A 43 -3.14 -0.06 -2.86
N PRO A 44 -3.60 -1.31 -2.74
CA PRO A 44 -4.84 -1.61 -2.02
C PRO A 44 -4.66 -1.26 -0.54
N SER A 45 -5.76 -0.83 0.10
CA SER A 45 -5.74 -0.63 1.55
C SER A 45 -5.42 -1.95 2.25
N MET A 46 -4.39 -1.96 3.10
CA MET A 46 -3.91 -3.18 3.75
C MET A 46 -3.28 -2.89 5.10
N ILE A 47 -3.32 -3.88 5.99
CA ILE A 47 -2.50 -3.88 7.20
C ILE A 47 -1.17 -4.57 6.90
N THR A 48 -0.06 -3.95 7.28
CA THR A 48 1.29 -4.53 7.16
C THR A 48 2.10 -4.24 8.42
N SER A 49 3.02 -5.13 8.77
CA SER A 49 3.92 -4.92 9.90
C SER A 49 5.24 -4.32 9.43
N LEU A 50 5.71 -3.27 10.12
CA LEU A 50 7.03 -2.72 9.88
C LEU A 50 8.08 -3.51 10.67
N ARG A 51 9.14 -3.96 10.00
CA ARG A 51 10.29 -4.61 10.62
C ARG A 51 11.57 -3.97 10.13
N LYS A 52 12.37 -3.40 11.05
CA LYS A 52 13.65 -2.74 10.75
C LYS A 52 13.49 -1.61 9.71
N GLY A 53 12.46 -0.79 9.86
CA GLY A 53 12.10 0.31 8.97
C GLY A 53 11.59 -0.11 7.60
N LYS A 54 11.27 -1.39 7.40
CA LYS A 54 10.80 -1.94 6.11
C LYS A 54 9.48 -2.68 6.25
N ALA A 55 8.66 -2.55 5.22
CA ALA A 55 7.43 -3.32 5.08
C ALA A 55 7.31 -3.84 3.64
N SER A 56 6.47 -4.85 3.44
CA SER A 56 6.07 -5.29 2.11
C SER A 56 4.62 -4.90 1.87
N ILE A 57 4.37 -4.28 0.71
CA ILE A 57 3.03 -3.86 0.29
C ILE A 57 2.73 -4.41 -1.09
N TRP A 58 1.44 -4.62 -1.36
CA TRP A 58 0.98 -4.93 -2.69
C TRP A 58 0.91 -3.69 -3.55
N VAL A 59 1.35 -3.80 -4.80
CA VAL A 59 1.22 -2.75 -5.79
C VAL A 59 0.66 -3.33 -7.07
N THR A 60 -0.42 -2.73 -7.55
CA THR A 60 -1.16 -3.15 -8.73
C THR A 60 -0.93 -2.16 -9.85
N ASN A 61 -0.60 -2.68 -11.03
CA ASN A 61 -0.60 -1.92 -12.26
C ASN A 61 -1.91 -2.21 -13.00
N CYS A 62 -2.77 -1.21 -13.06
CA CYS A 62 -4.06 -1.25 -13.73
C CYS A 62 -3.96 -1.01 -15.24
N GLU A 63 -2.78 -0.69 -15.76
CA GLU A 63 -2.57 -0.33 -17.16
C GLU A 63 -2.23 -1.53 -18.04
N ASN A 64 -2.42 -1.36 -19.35
CA ASN A 64 -2.02 -2.35 -20.36
C ASN A 64 -0.52 -2.31 -20.69
N GLN A 65 0.23 -1.37 -20.12
CA GLN A 65 1.67 -1.22 -20.31
C GLN A 65 2.41 -1.48 -19.00
N VAL A 66 3.67 -1.89 -19.11
CA VAL A 66 4.58 -1.99 -17.96
C VAL A 66 4.72 -0.61 -17.30
N ARG A 67 4.68 -0.58 -15.97
CA ARG A 67 4.93 0.63 -15.19
C ARG A 67 6.21 0.48 -14.36
N CYS A 68 6.96 1.57 -14.29
CA CYS A 68 8.13 1.68 -13.43
C CYS A 68 7.78 2.61 -12.28
N ILE A 69 8.14 2.20 -11.06
CA ILE A 69 8.04 3.01 -9.85
C ILE A 69 9.46 3.47 -9.51
N PRO A 70 9.77 4.77 -9.71
CA PRO A 70 11.07 5.33 -9.40
C PRO A 70 11.44 5.13 -7.93
N LYS A 71 12.72 4.85 -7.68
CA LYS A 71 13.23 4.76 -6.31
C LYS A 71 12.94 6.06 -5.54
N GLY A 72 12.34 5.93 -4.36
CA GLY A 72 12.05 7.07 -3.47
C GLY A 72 10.72 7.76 -3.76
N MET A 73 9.97 7.33 -4.77
CA MET A 73 8.59 7.78 -4.98
C MET A 73 7.70 7.37 -3.81
N CYS A 74 6.95 8.33 -3.25
CA CYS A 74 5.96 8.06 -2.23
C CYS A 74 4.67 7.52 -2.87
N ILE A 75 4.48 6.20 -2.85
CA ILE A 75 3.33 5.53 -3.48
C ILE A 75 2.17 5.24 -2.53
N ALA A 76 2.38 5.38 -1.22
CA ALA A 76 1.39 5.12 -0.20
C ALA A 76 1.71 5.90 1.08
N ASN A 77 0.66 6.18 1.87
CA ASN A 77 0.77 6.67 3.23
C ASN A 77 0.56 5.49 4.20
N ALA A 78 1.12 5.60 5.39
CA ALA A 78 0.96 4.60 6.44
C ALA A 78 0.65 5.29 7.77
N GLU A 79 -0.31 4.75 8.51
CA GLU A 79 -0.63 5.18 9.86
C GLU A 79 -0.72 3.97 10.80
N PRO A 80 -0.37 4.10 12.09
CA PRO A 80 -0.48 2.99 13.03
C PRO A 80 -1.91 2.43 13.03
N ALA A 81 -2.04 1.12 12.83
CA ALA A 81 -3.32 0.45 12.86
C ALA A 81 -3.87 0.52 14.29
N ARG A 82 -5.01 1.20 14.46
CA ARG A 82 -5.72 1.20 15.74
C ARG A 82 -6.54 -0.08 15.86
N SER A 83 -6.43 -0.75 17.00
CA SER A 83 -7.21 -1.96 17.31
C SER A 83 -8.67 -1.64 17.67
N GLU A 84 -9.33 -0.81 16.87
CA GLU A 84 -10.77 -0.57 17.01
C GLU A 84 -11.50 -1.59 16.14
N CYS A 85 -12.18 -2.54 16.79
CA CYS A 85 -12.96 -3.54 16.10
C CYS A 85 -14.24 -2.91 15.53
N LEU A 86 -14.37 -2.90 14.20
CA LEU A 86 -15.64 -2.63 13.55
C LEU A 86 -16.48 -3.91 13.57
N ASN A 87 -17.58 -3.89 14.30
CA ASN A 87 -18.53 -5.00 14.34
C ASN A 87 -19.58 -4.81 13.24
N ALA A 88 -19.96 -5.91 12.57
CA ALA A 88 -21.07 -5.88 11.63
C ALA A 88 -22.36 -5.49 12.36
N LEU A 89 -23.11 -4.54 11.79
CA LEU A 89 -24.48 -4.27 12.25
C LEU A 89 -25.37 -5.36 11.65
N THR A 90 -25.90 -6.25 12.48
CA THR A 90 -27.07 -7.05 12.10
C THR A 90 -28.25 -6.10 11.95
N GLU A 91 -28.90 -6.19 10.79
CA GLU A 91 -29.95 -5.30 10.28
C GLU A 91 -30.95 -4.79 11.34
N VAL A 92 -31.29 -3.50 11.26
CA VAL A 92 -32.47 -2.95 11.93
C VAL A 92 -33.69 -3.52 11.20
N PRO A 93 -34.60 -4.25 11.85
CA PRO A 93 -35.80 -4.74 11.18
C PRO A 93 -36.66 -3.54 10.74
N PHE A 94 -37.01 -3.53 9.45
CA PHE A 94 -37.98 -2.59 8.86
C PHE A 94 -39.38 -2.78 9.46
#